data_AF-A0A0E2Q5J2-F1
#
_entry.id   AF-A0A0E2Q5J2-F1
#
_cell.length_a   1.000
_cell.length_b   1.000
_cell.length_c   1.000
_cell.angle_alpha   90.00
_cell.angle_beta   90.00
_cell.angle_gamma   90.00
#
_symmetry.space_group_name_H-M   'P 1'
#
loop_
_entity.id
_entity.type
_entity.pdbx_description
1 polymer ?
#
loop_
_entity_poly.entity_id
_entity_poly.type
_entity_poly.pdbx_seq_one_letter_code
_entity_poly.pdbx_strand_id
1 'polypeptide(L)'
;MNRLKLIACDIDGVLLEDTFSPVLRNLAKKYNVDYTAELENNTFSQKRKEAAEFLRKYFKIFNKVTNEEILHEYFEERNKFLKDDRNPIIDGVPEFLNMLTTLDVKLVCYGGLDESEIDDRFKPYLKYFDCYICTNSFRPGVKEIVKKYDLQFNEVLFIDDVNRVAEEAKKYNIPFIGVPASYSWGFQSKEMEKTGVKYTVHSVSEISKNYLDQIDSDNSIWQEKN
;
A
#
# COMPACT_ATOMS: atom_id res chain seq x y z
N MET A 1 6.06 10.02 -21.20
CA MET A 1 4.76 9.49 -20.73
C MET A 1 3.70 9.97 -21.69
N ASN A 2 3.13 9.07 -22.47
CA ASN A 2 2.13 9.35 -23.50
C ASN A 2 0.71 9.18 -22.93
N ARG A 3 0.46 8.08 -22.21
CA ARG A 3 -0.85 7.74 -21.62
C ARG A 3 -0.95 8.16 -20.16
N LEU A 4 0.00 7.76 -19.33
CA LEU A 4 0.01 8.08 -17.91
C LEU A 4 0.08 9.60 -17.70
N LYS A 5 -0.78 10.10 -16.81
CA LYS A 5 -0.86 11.51 -16.38
C LYS A 5 -0.65 11.66 -14.88
N LEU A 6 -0.84 10.59 -14.11
CA LEU A 6 -0.66 10.58 -12.67
C LEU A 6 -0.04 9.27 -12.19
N ILE A 7 0.91 9.38 -11.26
CA ILE A 7 1.45 8.25 -10.49
C ILE A 7 1.07 8.46 -9.03
N ALA A 8 0.34 7.50 -8.47
CA ALA A 8 -0.04 7.44 -7.07
C ALA A 8 0.83 6.41 -6.35
N CYS A 9 1.62 6.85 -5.40
CA CYS A 9 2.47 5.99 -4.58
C CYS A 9 1.88 5.84 -3.18
N ASP A 10 1.66 4.60 -2.72
CA ASP A 10 1.41 4.37 -1.30
C ASP A 10 2.65 4.79 -0.49
N ILE A 11 2.44 5.14 0.77
CA ILE A 11 3.49 5.58 1.67
C ILE A 11 4.10 4.42 2.46
N ASP A 12 3.29 3.57 3.10
CA ASP A 12 3.75 2.52 4.02
C ASP A 12 3.99 1.23 3.22
N GLY A 13 5.22 0.70 3.23
CA GLY A 13 5.59 -0.49 2.46
C GLY A 13 6.17 -0.19 1.06
N VAL A 14 5.95 1.02 0.53
CA VAL A 14 6.49 1.46 -0.77
C VAL A 14 7.56 2.54 -0.63
N LEU A 15 7.27 3.60 0.13
CA LEU A 15 8.21 4.71 0.36
C LEU A 15 8.83 4.65 1.77
N LEU A 16 8.06 4.11 2.72
CA LEU A 16 8.47 3.79 4.07
C LEU A 16 8.52 2.28 4.28
N GLU A 17 9.32 1.80 5.22
CA GLU A 17 9.31 0.40 5.65
C GLU A 17 7.89 -0.02 6.05
N ASP A 18 7.50 -1.24 5.68
CA ASP A 18 6.23 -1.82 6.12
C ASP A 18 6.24 -2.03 7.64
N THR A 19 5.35 -1.29 8.31
CA THR A 19 5.13 -1.38 9.76
C THR A 19 3.91 -2.21 10.13
N PHE A 20 3.00 -2.45 9.21
CA PHE A 20 1.71 -3.07 9.49
C PHE A 20 1.77 -4.60 9.44
N SER A 21 2.57 -5.20 8.55
CA SER A 21 2.71 -6.67 8.53
C SER A 21 3.39 -7.22 9.79
N PRO A 22 4.50 -6.64 10.29
CA PRO A 22 5.11 -7.07 11.54
C PRO A 22 4.16 -6.92 12.74
N VAL A 23 3.40 -5.82 12.80
CA VAL A 23 2.41 -5.57 13.87
C VAL A 23 1.32 -6.62 13.85
N LEU A 24 0.73 -6.89 12.68
CA LEU A 24 -0.32 -7.89 12.54
C LEU A 24 0.19 -9.29 12.91
N ARG A 25 1.45 -9.61 12.56
CA ARG A 25 2.10 -10.85 12.96
C ARG A 25 2.35 -10.94 14.46
N ASN A 26 2.74 -9.85 15.12
CA ASN A 26 2.92 -9.82 16.56
C ASN A 26 1.60 -10.02 17.30
N LEU A 27 0.51 -9.41 16.82
CA LEU A 27 -0.82 -9.66 17.37
C LEU A 27 -1.26 -11.11 17.20
N ALA A 28 -1.04 -11.72 16.02
CA ALA A 28 -1.34 -13.13 15.82
C ALA A 28 -0.61 -14.03 16.84
N LYS A 29 0.68 -13.78 17.09
CA LYS A 29 1.44 -14.47 18.14
C LYS A 29 0.89 -14.21 19.54
N LYS A 30 0.58 -12.95 19.87
CA LYS A 30 0.03 -12.55 21.17
C LYS A 30 -1.27 -13.28 21.49
N TYR A 31 -2.12 -13.48 20.49
CA TYR A 31 -3.39 -14.19 20.60
C TYR A 31 -3.29 -15.70 20.34
N ASN A 32 -2.08 -16.22 20.12
CA ASN A 32 -1.80 -17.63 19.85
C ASN A 32 -2.66 -18.18 18.69
N VAL A 33 -2.73 -17.43 17.60
CA VAL A 33 -3.35 -17.83 16.33
C VAL A 33 -2.32 -17.84 15.21
N ASP A 34 -2.61 -18.57 14.14
CA ASP A 34 -1.75 -18.60 12.97
C ASP A 34 -1.78 -17.26 12.22
N TYR A 35 -0.64 -16.87 11.67
CA TYR A 35 -0.55 -15.76 10.73
C TYR A 35 -0.79 -16.29 9.31
N THR A 36 -1.83 -15.80 8.64
CA THR A 36 -2.34 -16.38 7.39
C THR A 36 -2.66 -15.32 6.34
N ALA A 37 -2.77 -15.74 5.07
CA ALA A 37 -3.25 -14.87 3.99
C ALA A 37 -4.65 -14.29 4.27
N GLU A 38 -5.53 -15.05 4.92
CA GLU A 38 -6.86 -14.58 5.32
C GLU A 38 -6.75 -13.38 6.28
N LEU A 39 -5.81 -13.44 7.23
CA LEU A 39 -5.57 -12.36 8.18
C LEU A 39 -5.08 -11.08 7.49
N GLU A 40 -4.11 -11.20 6.57
CA GLU A 40 -3.61 -10.07 5.79
C GLU A 40 -4.73 -9.45 4.92
N ASN A 41 -5.41 -10.27 4.12
CA ASN A 41 -6.41 -9.81 3.14
C ASN A 41 -7.64 -9.14 3.77
N ASN A 42 -7.99 -9.51 5.01
CA ASN A 42 -9.13 -8.92 5.73
C ASN A 42 -8.72 -7.79 6.69
N THR A 43 -7.44 -7.41 6.72
CA THR A 43 -6.96 -6.32 7.59
C THR A 43 -6.34 -5.19 6.77
N PHE A 44 -5.46 -5.49 5.82
CA PHE A 44 -4.73 -4.47 5.06
C PHE A 44 -5.63 -3.75 4.05
N SER A 45 -5.48 -2.43 4.00
CA SER A 45 -6.26 -1.54 3.12
C SER A 45 -7.78 -1.74 3.19
N GLN A 46 -8.28 -2.21 4.36
CA GLN A 46 -9.70 -2.30 4.69
C GLN A 46 -10.16 -1.09 5.50
N LYS A 47 -11.47 -0.86 5.54
CA LYS A 47 -12.04 0.12 6.49
C LYS A 47 -11.76 -0.32 7.91
N ARG A 48 -11.36 0.61 8.79
CA ARG A 48 -10.98 0.30 10.19
C ARG A 48 -12.04 -0.52 10.94
N LYS A 49 -13.33 -0.21 10.74
CA LYS A 49 -14.43 -0.96 11.35
C LYS A 49 -14.46 -2.43 10.89
N GLU A 50 -14.31 -2.68 9.59
CA GLU A 50 -14.36 -4.02 9.00
C GLU A 50 -13.14 -4.85 9.44
N ALA A 51 -11.94 -4.24 9.42
CA ALA A 51 -10.72 -4.86 9.96
C ALA A 51 -10.86 -5.19 11.44
N ALA A 52 -11.38 -4.28 12.27
CA ALA A 52 -11.58 -4.50 13.70
C ALA A 52 -12.56 -5.65 13.98
N GLU A 53 -13.68 -5.70 13.26
CA GLU A 53 -14.65 -6.79 13.38
C GLU A 53 -14.06 -8.13 12.97
N PHE A 54 -13.24 -8.14 11.91
CA PHE A 54 -12.52 -9.34 11.48
C PHE A 54 -11.52 -9.80 12.54
N LEU A 55 -10.63 -8.92 13.01
CA LEU A 55 -9.61 -9.23 14.03
C LEU A 55 -10.24 -9.80 15.31
N ARG A 56 -11.33 -9.20 15.78
CA ARG A 56 -12.08 -9.67 16.95
C ARG A 56 -12.59 -11.10 16.79
N LYS A 57 -13.11 -11.44 15.62
CA LYS A 57 -13.60 -12.79 15.31
C LYS A 57 -12.41 -13.75 15.16
N TYR A 58 -11.40 -13.37 14.40
CA TYR A 58 -10.21 -14.17 14.11
C TYR A 58 -9.46 -14.55 15.39
N PHE A 59 -9.26 -13.60 16.30
CA PHE A 59 -8.62 -13.81 17.61
C PHE A 59 -9.56 -14.40 18.67
N LYS A 60 -10.83 -14.68 18.34
CA LYS A 60 -11.84 -15.26 19.26
C LYS A 60 -12.08 -14.40 20.52
N ILE A 61 -12.03 -13.07 20.35
CA ILE A 61 -12.24 -12.06 21.40
C ILE A 61 -13.46 -11.16 21.15
N PHE A 62 -14.29 -11.48 20.16
CA PHE A 62 -15.43 -10.65 19.78
C PHE A 62 -16.42 -10.34 20.91
N ASN A 63 -16.58 -11.23 21.89
CA ASN A 63 -17.42 -10.97 23.07
C ASN A 63 -16.69 -10.29 24.23
N LYS A 64 -15.38 -10.02 24.10
CA LYS A 64 -14.52 -9.55 25.20
C LYS A 64 -14.08 -8.10 25.05
N VAL A 65 -13.94 -7.64 23.81
CA VAL A 65 -13.48 -6.28 23.50
C VAL A 65 -14.34 -5.66 22.41
N THR A 66 -14.40 -4.33 22.35
CA THR A 66 -15.05 -3.56 21.27
C THR A 66 -14.15 -3.41 20.05
N ASN A 67 -14.67 -2.80 18.97
CA ASN A 67 -13.87 -2.47 17.79
C ASN A 67 -12.81 -1.41 18.12
N GLU A 68 -13.15 -0.42 18.95
CA GLU A 68 -12.23 0.63 19.37
C GLU A 68 -11.07 0.07 20.19
N GLU A 69 -11.35 -0.88 21.10
CA GLU A 69 -10.33 -1.49 21.95
C GLU A 69 -9.30 -2.31 21.16
N ILE A 70 -9.74 -3.13 20.18
CA ILE A 70 -8.80 -3.91 19.35
C ILE A 70 -7.99 -3.00 18.41
N LEU A 71 -8.58 -1.90 17.92
CA LEU A 71 -7.86 -0.93 17.11
C LEU A 71 -6.83 -0.18 17.97
N HIS A 72 -7.21 0.20 19.19
CA HIS A 72 -6.28 0.82 20.13
C HIS A 72 -5.09 -0.12 20.41
N GLU A 73 -5.35 -1.41 20.66
CA GLU A 73 -4.29 -2.40 20.85
C GLU A 73 -3.40 -2.56 19.61
N TYR A 74 -3.99 -2.53 18.41
CA TYR A 74 -3.25 -2.59 17.15
C TYR A 74 -2.28 -1.43 17.00
N PHE A 75 -2.74 -0.19 17.25
CA PHE A 75 -1.90 1.00 17.18
C PHE A 75 -0.89 1.09 18.34
N GLU A 76 -1.22 0.59 19.53
CA GLU A 76 -0.26 0.43 20.63
C GLU A 76 0.88 -0.53 20.26
N GLU A 77 0.58 -1.63 19.59
CA GLU A 77 1.58 -2.57 19.10
C GLU A 77 2.45 -1.95 18.00
N ARG A 78 1.86 -1.13 17.10
CA ARG A 78 2.63 -0.33 16.14
C ARG A 78 3.55 0.67 16.82
N ASN A 79 3.06 1.40 17.82
CA ASN A 79 3.88 2.35 18.58
C ASN A 79 5.05 1.66 19.28
N LYS A 80 4.89 0.42 19.77
CA LYS A 80 6.00 -0.37 20.32
C LYS A 80 6.99 -0.78 19.23
N PHE A 81 6.50 -1.27 18.09
CA PHE A 81 7.34 -1.67 16.96
C PHE A 81 8.20 -0.51 16.42
N LEU A 82 7.67 0.71 16.45
CA LEU A 82 8.37 1.92 15.99
C LEU A 82 9.42 2.46 16.96
N LYS A 83 9.53 1.96 18.20
CA LYS A 83 10.53 2.44 19.17
C LYS A 83 11.96 2.04 18.82
N ASP A 84 12.14 1.03 17.97
CA ASP A 84 13.45 0.64 17.49
C ASP A 84 13.95 1.68 16.47
N ASP A 85 15.14 2.25 16.71
CA ASP A 85 15.79 3.26 15.88
C ASP A 85 16.15 2.69 14.50
N ARG A 86 15.17 2.71 13.59
CA ARG A 86 15.29 2.29 12.19
C ARG A 86 15.16 3.49 11.29
N ASN A 87 15.88 3.49 10.16
CA ASN A 87 15.59 4.41 9.07
C ASN A 87 14.28 3.95 8.41
N PRO A 88 13.21 4.75 8.47
CA PRO A 88 11.91 4.31 8.00
C PRO A 88 11.82 4.43 6.48
N ILE A 89 12.73 5.16 5.82
CA ILE A 89 12.69 5.39 4.38
C ILE A 89 13.34 4.19 3.68
N ILE A 90 12.62 3.60 2.72
CA ILE A 90 13.15 2.50 1.91
C ILE A 90 14.34 2.98 1.06
N ASP A 91 15.37 2.15 0.97
CA ASP A 91 16.55 2.41 0.15
C ASP A 91 16.17 2.66 -1.32
N GLY A 92 16.67 3.74 -1.90
CA GLY A 92 16.41 4.15 -3.29
C GLY A 92 15.19 5.07 -3.47
N VAL A 93 14.42 5.36 -2.42
CA VAL A 93 13.31 6.33 -2.48
C VAL A 93 13.75 7.72 -2.95
N PRO A 94 14.86 8.32 -2.46
CA PRO A 94 15.30 9.63 -2.93
C PRO A 94 15.58 9.65 -4.44
N GLU A 95 16.29 8.65 -4.95
CA GLU A 95 16.62 8.50 -6.37
C GLU A 95 15.37 8.26 -7.22
N PHE A 96 14.47 7.41 -6.74
CA PHE A 96 13.19 7.12 -7.37
C PHE A 96 12.33 8.39 -7.49
N LEU A 97 12.13 9.14 -6.39
CA LEU A 97 11.34 10.37 -6.42
C LEU A 97 11.95 11.44 -7.30
N ASN A 98 13.28 11.62 -7.25
CA ASN A 98 13.97 12.54 -8.16
C ASN A 98 13.75 12.13 -9.63
N MET A 99 13.84 10.84 -9.96
CA MET A 99 13.56 10.35 -11.32
C MET A 99 12.12 10.66 -11.74
N LEU A 100 11.14 10.44 -10.87
CA LEU A 100 9.74 10.74 -11.17
C LEU A 100 9.51 12.23 -11.50
N THR A 101 10.22 13.17 -10.87
CA THR A 101 10.09 14.61 -11.21
C THR A 101 10.55 14.98 -12.61
N THR A 102 11.34 14.11 -13.26
CA THR A 102 11.77 14.32 -14.65
C THR A 102 10.71 13.93 -15.67
N LEU A 103 9.62 13.30 -15.21
CA LEU A 103 8.52 12.85 -16.05
C LEU A 103 7.44 13.92 -16.14
N ASP A 104 6.78 14.00 -17.29
CA ASP A 104 5.60 14.85 -17.49
C ASP A 104 4.33 14.17 -16.94
N VAL A 105 4.31 13.92 -15.62
CA VAL A 105 3.17 13.36 -14.88
C VAL A 105 3.03 14.04 -13.53
N LYS A 106 1.81 14.08 -13.00
CA LYS A 106 1.55 14.45 -11.60
C LYS A 106 1.93 13.31 -10.67
N LEU A 107 2.45 13.65 -9.50
CA LEU A 107 2.78 12.70 -8.45
C LEU A 107 1.88 12.93 -7.25
N VAL A 108 1.29 11.88 -6.72
CA VAL A 108 0.56 11.93 -5.44
C VAL A 108 1.06 10.84 -4.51
N CYS A 109 1.13 11.17 -3.23
CA CYS A 109 1.38 10.21 -2.17
C CYS A 109 0.05 9.89 -1.50
N TYR A 110 -0.22 8.64 -1.19
CA TYR A 110 -1.40 8.26 -0.43
C TYR A 110 -1.05 7.25 0.65
N GLY A 111 -1.97 7.11 1.60
CA GLY A 111 -1.86 6.19 2.72
C GLY A 111 -3.18 6.21 3.46
N GLY A 112 -3.29 5.59 4.63
CA GLY A 112 -4.52 5.77 5.45
C GLY A 112 -4.28 5.93 6.93
N LEU A 113 -3.11 6.45 7.25
CA LEU A 113 -2.91 7.25 8.45
C LEU A 113 -3.15 8.72 8.12
N ASP A 114 -3.44 9.50 9.16
CA ASP A 114 -3.54 10.95 9.00
C ASP A 114 -2.18 11.55 8.60
N GLU A 115 -2.17 12.70 7.91
CA GLU A 115 -0.92 13.36 7.52
C GLU A 115 -0.05 13.72 8.74
N SER A 116 -0.68 14.00 9.88
CA SER A 116 0.02 14.25 11.14
C SER A 116 0.77 13.02 11.68
N GLU A 117 0.45 11.81 11.22
CA GLU A 117 1.09 10.55 11.61
C GLU A 117 2.27 10.16 10.69
N ILE A 118 2.54 10.94 9.64
CA ILE A 118 3.69 10.72 8.75
C ILE A 118 4.99 10.96 9.53
N ASP A 119 5.95 10.04 9.39
CA ASP A 119 7.27 10.14 10.02
C ASP A 119 7.97 11.45 9.61
N ASP A 120 8.52 12.17 10.59
CA ASP A 120 9.18 13.46 10.38
C ASP A 120 10.34 13.38 9.37
N ARG A 121 10.99 12.22 9.26
CA ARG A 121 12.08 11.99 8.30
C ARG A 121 11.58 11.93 6.86
N PHE A 122 10.32 11.58 6.64
CA PHE A 122 9.70 11.55 5.31
C PHE A 122 9.12 12.90 4.88
N LYS A 123 8.74 13.77 5.83
CA LYS A 123 8.16 15.09 5.51
C LYS A 123 8.96 15.92 4.48
N PRO A 124 10.31 15.94 4.48
CA PRO A 124 11.09 16.62 3.44
C PRO A 124 10.85 16.12 2.01
N TYR A 125 10.33 14.89 1.84
CA TYR A 125 9.99 14.29 0.55
C TYR A 125 8.56 14.60 0.09
N LEU A 126 7.70 15.14 0.95
CA LEU A 126 6.34 15.53 0.54
C LEU A 126 6.35 16.60 -0.56
N LYS A 127 7.41 17.40 -0.66
CA LYS A 127 7.62 18.39 -1.74
C LYS A 127 7.65 17.80 -3.15
N TYR A 128 7.89 16.49 -3.29
CA TYR A 128 7.88 15.80 -4.58
C TYR A 128 6.46 15.56 -5.11
N PHE A 129 5.45 15.64 -4.24
CA PHE A 129 4.07 15.32 -4.55
C PHE A 129 3.20 16.57 -4.61
N ASP A 130 2.16 16.52 -5.44
CA ASP A 130 1.11 17.54 -5.49
C ASP A 130 0.33 17.61 -4.17
N CYS A 131 0.02 16.45 -3.59
CA CYS A 131 -0.52 16.34 -2.24
C CYS A 131 -0.33 14.94 -1.63
N TYR A 132 -0.54 14.85 -0.32
CA TYR A 132 -0.83 13.60 0.38
C TYR A 132 -2.35 13.36 0.44
N ILE A 133 -2.78 12.12 0.16
CA ILE A 133 -4.20 11.72 0.19
C ILE A 133 -4.40 10.65 1.26
N CYS A 134 -5.02 11.03 2.38
CA CYS A 134 -5.48 10.08 3.38
C CYS A 134 -6.74 9.33 2.89
N THR A 135 -6.60 8.03 2.68
CA THR A 135 -7.65 7.12 2.19
C THR A 135 -8.48 6.48 3.31
N ASN A 136 -8.25 6.84 4.57
CA ASN A 136 -8.84 6.18 5.74
C ASN A 136 -10.38 6.10 5.70
N SER A 137 -11.06 7.13 5.19
CA SER A 137 -12.53 7.16 5.09
C SER A 137 -13.11 6.48 3.84
N PHE A 138 -12.27 6.08 2.88
CA PHE A 138 -12.68 5.50 1.59
C PHE A 138 -11.72 4.41 1.07
N ARG A 139 -11.15 3.61 1.98
CA ARG A 139 -10.23 2.50 1.66
C ARG A 139 -10.82 1.53 0.61
N PRO A 140 -10.02 1.05 -0.38
CA PRO A 140 -8.59 1.35 -0.60
C PRO A 140 -8.32 2.69 -1.32
N GLY A 141 -9.34 3.38 -1.84
CA GLY A 141 -9.23 4.76 -2.34
C GLY A 141 -8.78 4.93 -3.79
N VAL A 142 -8.56 3.83 -4.51
CA VAL A 142 -8.11 3.83 -5.91
C VAL A 142 -9.03 4.66 -6.81
N LYS A 143 -10.34 4.39 -6.75
CA LYS A 143 -11.33 5.08 -7.58
C LYS A 143 -11.49 6.55 -7.20
N GLU A 144 -11.43 6.85 -5.91
CA GLU A 144 -11.57 8.18 -5.35
C GLU A 144 -10.41 9.07 -5.77
N ILE A 145 -9.18 8.55 -5.75
CA ILE A 145 -7.98 9.27 -6.23
C ILE A 145 -8.12 9.58 -7.72
N VAL A 146 -8.48 8.60 -8.56
CA VAL A 146 -8.67 8.83 -10.02
C VAL A 146 -9.70 9.94 -10.26
N LYS A 147 -10.84 9.88 -9.57
CA LYS A 147 -11.91 10.88 -9.69
C LYS A 147 -11.52 12.27 -9.20
N LYS A 148 -10.71 12.37 -8.14
CA LYS A 148 -10.22 13.65 -7.60
C LYS A 148 -9.47 14.46 -8.65
N TYR A 149 -8.80 13.78 -9.58
CA TYR A 149 -8.02 14.40 -10.66
C TYR A 149 -8.74 14.48 -12.00
N ASP A 150 -10.00 14.03 -12.09
CA ASP A 150 -10.78 13.99 -13.34
C ASP A 150 -10.05 13.27 -14.49
N LEU A 151 -9.37 12.18 -14.15
CA LEU A 151 -8.61 11.35 -15.10
C LEU A 151 -9.36 10.07 -15.46
N GLN A 152 -8.99 9.48 -16.59
CA GLN A 152 -9.40 8.13 -16.95
C GLN A 152 -8.61 7.09 -16.13
N PHE A 153 -9.22 5.93 -15.88
CA PHE A 153 -8.60 4.86 -15.11
C PHE A 153 -7.25 4.39 -15.68
N ASN A 154 -7.09 4.37 -17.00
CA ASN A 154 -5.86 3.97 -17.66
C ASN A 154 -4.77 5.07 -17.72
N GLU A 155 -5.08 6.28 -17.26
CA GLU A 155 -4.14 7.41 -17.18
C GLU A 155 -3.45 7.49 -15.80
N VAL A 156 -3.85 6.63 -14.86
CA VAL A 156 -3.33 6.62 -13.50
C VAL A 156 -2.59 5.34 -13.22
N LEU A 157 -1.36 5.44 -12.73
CA LEU A 157 -0.57 4.32 -12.24
C LEU A 157 -0.59 4.30 -10.71
N PHE A 158 -0.91 3.16 -10.11
CA PHE A 158 -0.76 2.91 -8.68
C PHE A 158 0.49 2.08 -8.39
N ILE A 159 1.20 2.42 -7.33
CA ILE A 159 2.36 1.68 -6.81
C ILE A 159 2.06 1.38 -5.34
N ASP A 160 1.86 0.11 -5.01
CA ASP A 160 1.33 -0.32 -3.71
C ASP A 160 1.86 -1.72 -3.34
N ASP A 161 1.98 -2.01 -2.05
CA ASP A 161 2.46 -3.27 -1.51
C ASP A 161 1.33 -4.24 -1.11
N VAL A 162 0.07 -3.78 -1.11
CA VAL A 162 -1.11 -4.54 -0.66
C VAL A 162 -1.96 -5.04 -1.84
N ASN A 163 -2.21 -6.34 -1.87
CA ASN A 163 -3.04 -7.01 -2.89
C ASN A 163 -4.48 -6.48 -2.95
N ARG A 164 -5.06 -6.05 -1.83
CA ARG A 164 -6.41 -5.46 -1.83
C ARG A 164 -6.51 -4.24 -2.74
N VAL A 165 -5.43 -3.45 -2.84
CA VAL A 165 -5.37 -2.30 -3.74
C VAL A 165 -5.26 -2.77 -5.19
N ALA A 166 -4.45 -3.81 -5.45
CA ALA A 166 -4.38 -4.46 -6.74
C ALA A 166 -5.73 -5.02 -7.22
N GLU A 167 -6.49 -5.67 -6.35
CA GLU A 167 -7.84 -6.17 -6.64
C GLU A 167 -8.77 -5.04 -7.10
N GLU A 168 -8.73 -3.90 -6.41
CA GLU A 168 -9.57 -2.75 -6.75
C GLU A 168 -9.11 -2.09 -8.05
N ALA A 169 -7.80 -1.93 -8.25
CA ALA A 169 -7.22 -1.42 -9.50
C ALA A 169 -7.61 -2.31 -10.71
N LYS A 170 -7.57 -3.63 -10.54
CA LYS A 170 -7.93 -4.59 -11.59
C LYS A 170 -9.38 -4.45 -12.05
N LYS A 171 -10.34 -4.18 -11.15
CA LYS A 171 -11.77 -4.00 -11.51
C LYS A 171 -11.98 -2.89 -12.55
N TYR A 172 -11.09 -1.91 -12.57
CA TYR A 172 -11.15 -0.75 -13.45
C TYR A 172 -10.07 -0.77 -14.54
N ASN A 173 -9.31 -1.86 -14.65
CA ASN A 173 -8.17 -1.98 -15.56
C ASN A 173 -7.18 -0.80 -15.41
N ILE A 174 -6.88 -0.45 -14.15
CA ILE A 174 -5.93 0.61 -13.81
C ILE A 174 -4.51 0.02 -13.80
N PRO A 175 -3.50 0.68 -14.43
CA PRO A 175 -2.09 0.30 -14.31
C PRO A 175 -1.64 0.19 -12.85
N PHE A 176 -0.91 -0.88 -12.54
CA PHE A 176 -0.50 -1.18 -11.17
C PHE A 176 0.90 -1.81 -11.14
N ILE A 177 1.76 -1.32 -10.24
CA ILE A 177 3.02 -1.96 -9.86
C ILE A 177 2.88 -2.46 -8.42
N GLY A 178 3.04 -3.77 -8.24
CA GLY A 178 3.13 -4.35 -6.90
C GLY A 178 4.53 -4.23 -6.33
N VAL A 179 4.65 -3.76 -5.08
CA VAL A 179 5.90 -3.75 -4.30
C VAL A 179 5.70 -4.55 -3.00
N PRO A 180 5.31 -5.84 -3.08
CA PRO A 180 4.92 -6.58 -1.89
C PRO A 180 6.09 -6.72 -0.90
N ALA A 181 5.78 -6.63 0.40
CA ALA A 181 6.78 -6.77 1.45
C ALA A 181 7.59 -8.08 1.32
N SER A 182 8.91 -7.98 1.50
CA SER A 182 9.87 -9.09 1.28
C SER A 182 9.93 -10.13 2.41
N TYR A 183 8.89 -10.22 3.24
CA TYR A 183 8.85 -11.16 4.34
C TYR A 183 8.60 -12.58 3.84
N SER A 184 9.47 -13.53 4.21
CA SER A 184 9.30 -14.96 3.85
C SER A 184 8.02 -15.59 4.41
N TRP A 185 7.41 -14.94 5.40
CA TRP A 185 6.16 -15.34 6.06
C TRP A 185 4.94 -14.53 5.60
N GLY A 186 5.13 -13.51 4.75
CA GLY A 186 4.05 -12.69 4.20
C GLY A 186 3.37 -13.37 3.02
N PHE A 187 2.12 -12.96 2.74
CA PHE A 187 1.32 -13.56 1.67
C PHE A 187 1.04 -12.62 0.49
N GLN A 188 1.22 -11.30 0.64
CA GLN A 188 0.88 -10.31 -0.39
C GLN A 188 1.48 -10.60 -1.77
N SER A 189 2.73 -11.05 -1.88
CA SER A 189 3.35 -11.40 -3.17
C SER A 189 2.58 -12.50 -3.91
N LYS A 190 2.25 -13.60 -3.22
CA LYS A 190 1.48 -14.71 -3.80
C LYS A 190 0.03 -14.31 -4.10
N GLU A 191 -0.55 -13.44 -3.27
CA GLU A 191 -1.90 -12.95 -3.50
C GLU A 191 -1.96 -12.03 -4.74
N MET A 192 -0.96 -11.15 -4.93
CA MET A 192 -0.82 -10.33 -6.13
C MET A 192 -0.64 -11.17 -7.40
N GLU A 193 0.13 -12.26 -7.33
CA GLU A 193 0.26 -13.22 -8.44
C GLU A 193 -1.12 -13.83 -8.79
N LYS A 194 -1.88 -14.30 -7.80
CA LYS A 194 -3.25 -14.84 -8.02
C LYS A 194 -4.22 -13.80 -8.58
N THR A 195 -4.07 -12.55 -8.18
CA THR A 195 -4.82 -11.41 -8.72
C THR A 195 -4.42 -11.13 -10.16
N GLY A 196 -3.25 -11.58 -10.61
CA GLY A 196 -2.72 -11.38 -11.96
C GLY A 196 -2.01 -10.04 -12.12
N VAL A 197 -1.41 -9.51 -11.04
CA VAL A 197 -0.51 -8.36 -11.14
C VAL A 197 0.65 -8.74 -12.06
N LYS A 198 0.81 -8.00 -13.15
CA LYS A 198 1.85 -8.28 -14.16
C LYS A 198 3.19 -7.67 -13.79
N TYR A 199 3.17 -6.46 -13.25
CA TYR A 199 4.35 -5.69 -12.90
C TYR A 199 4.56 -5.75 -11.40
N THR A 200 5.61 -6.45 -10.98
CA THR A 200 6.05 -6.49 -9.58
C THR A 200 7.54 -6.22 -9.50
N VAL A 201 7.96 -5.58 -8.41
CA VAL A 201 9.35 -5.29 -8.08
C VAL A 201 9.57 -5.53 -6.59
N HIS A 202 10.82 -5.73 -6.16
CA HIS A 202 11.12 -5.90 -4.74
C HIS A 202 11.26 -4.57 -3.99
N SER A 203 11.62 -3.51 -4.71
CA SER A 203 11.78 -2.16 -4.20
C SER A 203 11.54 -1.15 -5.31
N VAL A 204 11.17 0.08 -4.93
CA VAL A 204 11.06 1.21 -5.85
C VAL A 204 12.38 1.54 -6.57
N SER A 205 13.52 1.11 -6.02
CA SER A 205 14.83 1.26 -6.67
C SER A 205 14.93 0.53 -8.02
N GLU A 206 14.10 -0.48 -8.25
CA GLU A 206 14.05 -1.24 -9.53
C GLU A 206 13.19 -0.52 -10.58
N ILE A 207 12.38 0.47 -10.18
CA ILE A 207 11.48 1.20 -11.06
C ILE A 207 12.27 2.31 -11.77
N SER A 208 12.83 1.95 -12.93
CA SER A 208 13.50 2.90 -13.82
C SER A 208 12.53 3.65 -14.74
N LYS A 209 12.99 4.73 -15.36
CA LYS A 209 12.23 5.42 -16.42
C LYS A 209 11.82 4.46 -17.55
N ASN A 210 12.72 3.58 -18.00
CA ASN A 210 12.41 2.60 -19.06
C ASN A 210 11.33 1.61 -18.62
N TYR A 211 11.31 1.23 -17.34
CA TYR A 211 10.26 0.37 -16.78
C TYR A 211 8.89 1.07 -16.83
N LEU A 212 8.85 2.35 -16.49
CA LEU A 212 7.63 3.17 -16.60
C LEU A 212 7.20 3.39 -18.06
N ASP A 213 8.15 3.62 -18.98
CA ASP A 213 7.85 3.76 -20.42
C ASP A 213 7.23 2.45 -20.97
N GLN A 214 7.68 1.28 -20.51
CA GLN A 214 7.08 -0.01 -20.87
C GLN A 214 5.62 -0.10 -20.40
N ILE A 215 5.35 0.21 -19.13
CA ILE A 215 3.99 0.19 -18.57
C ILE A 215 3.08 1.18 -19.27
N ASP A 216 3.57 2.39 -19.56
CA ASP A 216 2.82 3.44 -20.26
C ASP A 216 2.37 2.99 -21.65
N SER A 217 3.19 2.19 -22.34
CA SER A 217 2.90 1.62 -23.66
C SER A 217 2.12 0.31 -23.65
N ASP A 218 2.01 -0.36 -22.49
CA ASP A 218 1.38 -1.68 -22.39
C ASP A 218 -0.15 -1.59 -22.42
N ASN A 219 -0.77 -2.30 -23.34
CA ASN A 219 -2.23 -2.39 -23.46
C ASN A 219 -2.83 -3.60 -22.71
N SER A 220 -1.98 -4.51 -22.20
CA SER A 220 -2.35 -5.69 -21.43
C SER A 220 -1.61 -5.69 -20.09
N ILE A 221 -1.94 -4.69 -19.26
CA ILE A 221 -1.29 -4.37 -17.98
C ILE A 221 -1.56 -5.39 -16.86
N TRP A 222 -2.51 -6.30 -17.05
CA TRP A 222 -2.83 -7.39 -16.12
C TRP A 222 -2.57 -8.72 -16.81
N GLN A 223 -2.10 -9.72 -16.06
CA GLN A 223 -2.01 -11.08 -16.58
C GLN A 223 -3.43 -11.64 -16.77
N GLU A 224 -3.71 -12.11 -17.99
CA GLU A 224 -4.90 -12.90 -18.27
C GLU A 224 -4.76 -14.26 -17.57
N LYS A 225 -5.83 -14.73 -16.93
CA LYS A 225 -5.84 -16.09 -16.40
C LYS A 225 -5.92 -17.04 -17.58
N ASN A 226 -4.87 -17.83 -17.80
CA ASN A 226 -4.90 -18.99 -18.70
C ASN A 226 -5.97 -19.99 -18.26
#